data_AF-A0A2D5Z4W2-F1
#
_entry.id   AF-A0A2D5Z4W2-F1
#
_cell.length_a   1.000
_cell.length_b   1.000
_cell.length_c   1.000
_cell.angle_alpha   90.00
_cell.angle_beta   90.00
_cell.angle_gamma   90.00
#
_symmetry.space_group_name_H-M   'P 1'
#
loop_
_entity.id
_entity.type
_entity.pdbx_description
1 polymer ?
#
loop_
_entity_poly.entity_id
_entity_poly.type
_entity_poly.pdbx_seq_one_letter_code
_entity_poly.pdbx_strand_id
1 'polypeptide(L)'
;MIARINIVVVTAVVAMFVAGTAHADTLVNIDATTVTPNNFTTAESGGDNLWRVRDETGNGFLGDDIIEAHETEDAPELTMTVDVTADLEGPGLYDVFLRFVMPASFGQDNHGAAGAIGSDPLIEFVGGPSGGATQIAPFGPWNAYEGDLGTVFSSSTISVRMDHSGPQRNWLESVRFSLIPEPTTLGLTAVGALLMLRRRR
;
A
#
# COMPACT_ATOMS: atom_id res chain seq x y z
N MET A 1 -5.85 47.88 -1.99
CA MET A 1 -4.57 47.14 -2.16
C MET A 1 -4.52 45.80 -1.43
N ILE A 2 -5.34 45.57 -0.40
CA ILE A 2 -5.34 44.36 0.45
C ILE A 2 -5.90 43.10 -0.26
N ALA A 3 -6.86 43.25 -1.18
CA ALA A 3 -7.50 42.10 -1.84
C ALA A 3 -6.61 41.30 -2.82
N ARG A 4 -5.51 41.89 -3.33
CA ARG A 4 -4.64 41.23 -4.33
C ARG A 4 -3.59 40.29 -3.74
N ILE A 5 -3.30 40.41 -2.44
CA ILE A 5 -2.33 39.55 -1.75
C ILE A 5 -2.97 38.20 -1.40
N ASN A 6 -4.27 38.19 -1.08
CA ASN A 6 -4.98 36.96 -0.68
C ASN A 6 -5.16 35.96 -1.83
N ILE A 7 -5.50 36.42 -3.05
CA ILE A 7 -5.71 35.52 -4.21
C ILE A 7 -4.40 34.83 -4.60
N VAL A 8 -3.28 35.53 -4.45
CA VAL A 8 -1.95 35.08 -4.85
C VAL A 8 -1.41 33.98 -3.94
N VAL A 9 -1.54 34.17 -2.63
CA VAL A 9 -1.16 33.14 -1.64
C VAL A 9 -2.05 31.91 -1.80
N VAL A 10 -3.35 32.10 -2.05
CA VAL A 10 -4.28 30.99 -2.33
C VAL A 10 -3.88 30.23 -3.59
N THR A 11 -3.46 30.92 -4.67
CA THR A 11 -3.05 30.23 -5.92
C THR A 11 -1.74 29.45 -5.75
N ALA A 12 -0.78 29.97 -4.97
CA ALA A 12 0.46 29.26 -4.68
C ALA A 12 0.25 28.05 -3.76
N VAL A 13 -0.62 28.18 -2.74
CA VAL A 13 -1.04 27.06 -1.89
C VAL A 13 -1.80 26.00 -2.70
N VAL A 14 -2.67 26.41 -3.62
CA VAL A 14 -3.37 25.48 -4.52
C VAL A 14 -2.40 24.82 -5.50
N ALA A 15 -1.41 25.52 -6.03
CA ALA A 15 -0.39 24.91 -6.90
C ALA A 15 0.54 23.95 -6.15
N MET A 16 0.88 24.24 -4.89
CA MET A 16 1.59 23.30 -4.02
C MET A 16 0.75 22.08 -3.68
N PHE A 17 -0.57 22.25 -3.53
CA PHE A 17 -1.49 21.13 -3.39
C PHE A 17 -1.50 20.30 -4.69
N VAL A 18 -1.68 20.94 -5.84
CA VAL A 18 -1.78 20.27 -7.15
C VAL A 18 -0.48 19.56 -7.57
N ALA A 19 0.70 20.10 -7.22
CA ALA A 19 1.99 19.47 -7.49
C ALA A 19 2.30 18.29 -6.55
N GLY A 20 1.66 18.24 -5.38
CA GLY A 20 1.73 17.10 -4.46
C GLY A 20 0.64 16.03 -4.68
N THR A 21 -0.38 16.31 -5.50
CA THR A 21 -1.59 15.46 -5.60
C THR A 21 -1.73 14.70 -6.92
N ALA A 22 -0.71 14.64 -7.77
CA ALA A 22 -0.83 14.01 -9.09
C ALA A 22 0.18 12.89 -9.35
N HIS A 23 0.75 12.29 -8.30
CA HIS A 23 1.37 10.98 -8.45
C HIS A 23 0.30 9.92 -8.24
N ALA A 24 0.14 9.05 -9.22
CA ALA A 24 -0.77 7.94 -9.10
C ALA A 24 -0.14 6.92 -8.15
N ASP A 25 -0.96 6.38 -7.26
CA ASP A 25 -0.53 5.25 -6.46
C ASP A 25 -0.18 4.08 -7.38
N THR A 26 1.00 3.50 -7.17
CA THR A 26 1.39 2.29 -7.88
C THR A 26 1.03 1.10 -7.01
N LEU A 27 0.15 0.24 -7.51
CA LEU A 27 -0.13 -1.05 -6.90
C LEU A 27 0.85 -2.07 -7.47
N VAL A 28 1.67 -2.64 -6.59
CA VAL A 28 2.46 -3.81 -6.91
C VAL A 28 1.66 -5.02 -6.40
N ASN A 29 1.10 -5.74 -7.35
CA ASN A 29 0.38 -6.96 -7.04
C ASN A 29 1.34 -8.00 -6.50
N ILE A 30 0.82 -8.82 -5.59
CA ILE A 30 1.51 -10.06 -5.25
C ILE A 30 1.53 -10.89 -6.53
N ASP A 31 2.69 -11.44 -6.85
CA ASP A 31 2.87 -12.29 -8.03
C ASP A 31 3.51 -13.60 -7.58
N ALA A 32 2.74 -14.68 -7.70
CA ALA A 32 3.14 -16.01 -7.27
C ALA A 32 4.38 -16.54 -8.01
N THR A 33 4.78 -15.91 -9.11
CA THR A 33 5.98 -16.26 -9.89
C THR A 33 7.24 -15.53 -9.42
N THR A 34 7.12 -14.40 -8.73
CA THR A 34 8.24 -13.56 -8.26
C THR A 34 8.35 -13.49 -6.73
N VAL A 35 7.28 -13.84 -6.00
CA VAL A 35 7.36 -14.11 -4.57
C VAL A 35 8.26 -15.32 -4.39
N THR A 36 9.38 -15.11 -3.69
CA THR A 36 10.24 -16.20 -3.23
C THR A 36 9.83 -16.49 -1.79
N PRO A 37 9.12 -17.59 -1.56
CA PRO A 37 8.91 -18.04 -0.20
C PRO A 37 10.25 -18.55 0.30
N ASN A 38 10.47 -18.48 1.61
CA ASN A 38 11.53 -19.26 2.24
C ASN A 38 11.40 -20.79 2.02
N ASN A 39 10.39 -21.28 1.28
CA ASN A 39 10.34 -22.55 0.51
C ASN A 39 8.95 -22.75 -0.17
N PHE A 40 8.68 -22.35 -1.42
CA PHE A 40 7.68 -23.05 -2.26
C PHE A 40 8.09 -23.08 -3.73
N THR A 41 7.77 -24.20 -4.37
CA THR A 41 7.69 -24.39 -5.81
C THR A 41 6.23 -24.20 -6.23
N THR A 42 5.88 -23.00 -6.71
CA THR A 42 4.68 -22.59 -7.49
C THR A 42 3.32 -23.24 -7.19
N ALA A 43 2.31 -22.40 -6.93
CA ALA A 43 0.86 -22.71 -6.94
C ALA A 43 0.37 -23.79 -5.96
N GLU A 44 1.13 -24.13 -4.93
CA GLU A 44 0.70 -25.09 -3.90
C GLU A 44 0.34 -24.38 -2.58
N SER A 45 -0.89 -24.67 -2.17
CA SER A 45 -1.45 -24.45 -0.85
C SER A 45 -0.69 -25.25 0.22
N GLY A 46 -0.92 -24.94 1.49
CA GLY A 46 -0.73 -25.91 2.57
C GLY A 46 -1.36 -27.25 2.14
N GLY A 47 -0.78 -28.39 2.56
CA GLY A 47 -1.24 -29.73 2.13
C GLY A 47 -2.72 -30.01 2.45
N ASP A 48 -3.36 -29.13 3.20
CA ASP A 48 -4.74 -29.13 3.68
C ASP A 48 -5.59 -27.94 3.19
N ASN A 49 -5.05 -27.03 2.36
CA ASN A 49 -5.73 -25.86 1.81
C ASN A 49 -6.22 -24.85 2.87
N LEU A 50 -5.52 -24.78 4.01
CA LEU A 50 -5.73 -23.77 5.04
C LEU A 50 -4.97 -22.46 4.77
N TRP A 51 -3.98 -22.48 3.88
CA TRP A 51 -3.45 -21.27 3.24
C TRP A 51 -3.10 -21.54 1.78
N ARG A 52 -3.02 -20.50 0.95
CA ARG A 52 -2.58 -20.58 -0.46
C ARG A 52 -2.25 -19.23 -1.06
N VAL A 53 -1.46 -19.24 -2.12
CA VAL A 53 -1.35 -18.12 -3.08
C VAL A 53 -2.19 -18.50 -4.30
N ARG A 54 -3.12 -17.63 -4.72
CA ARG A 54 -3.99 -17.90 -5.87
C ARG A 54 -4.17 -16.68 -6.75
N ASP A 55 -4.35 -16.93 -8.04
CA ASP A 55 -4.92 -15.95 -8.97
C ASP A 55 -6.42 -15.81 -8.66
N GLU A 56 -6.83 -14.60 -8.26
CA GLU A 56 -8.23 -14.21 -8.14
C GLU A 56 -8.51 -12.93 -8.92
N THR A 57 -8.43 -13.05 -10.25
CA THR A 57 -9.02 -12.06 -11.15
C THR A 57 -10.56 -12.00 -11.00
N GLY A 58 -11.08 -10.94 -10.35
CA GLY A 58 -12.52 -10.67 -10.22
C GLY A 58 -12.96 -10.28 -8.80
N ASN A 59 -14.27 -10.10 -8.58
CA ASN A 59 -14.88 -9.81 -7.25
C ASN A 59 -14.52 -8.48 -6.56
N GLY A 60 -13.88 -7.54 -7.27
CA GLY A 60 -13.55 -6.21 -6.72
C GLY A 60 -12.18 -6.13 -6.03
N PHE A 61 -11.39 -7.20 -6.10
CA PHE A 61 -9.95 -7.13 -5.88
C PHE A 61 -9.29 -6.34 -7.04
N LEU A 62 -8.30 -5.54 -6.71
CA LEU A 62 -7.42 -4.76 -7.59
C LEU A 62 -6.19 -5.57 -8.02
N GLY A 63 -5.92 -6.71 -7.38
CA GLY A 63 -4.78 -7.59 -7.66
C GLY A 63 -5.14 -8.85 -8.44
N ASP A 64 -4.16 -9.40 -9.16
CA ASP A 64 -4.28 -10.68 -9.87
C ASP A 64 -4.05 -11.86 -8.92
N ASP A 65 -2.96 -11.86 -8.13
CA ASP A 65 -2.77 -12.87 -7.07
C ASP A 65 -3.03 -12.34 -5.66
N ILE A 66 -3.51 -13.22 -4.79
CA ILE A 66 -3.73 -12.96 -3.37
C ILE A 66 -3.09 -14.05 -2.51
N ILE A 67 -2.71 -13.68 -1.28
CA ILE A 67 -2.33 -14.63 -0.23
C ILE A 67 -3.52 -14.82 0.68
N GLU A 68 -3.84 -16.06 0.95
CA GLU A 68 -5.00 -16.45 1.73
C GLU A 68 -4.58 -17.28 2.95
N ALA A 69 -5.15 -16.98 4.11
CA ALA A 69 -5.06 -17.78 5.33
C ALA A 69 -6.47 -18.12 5.86
N HIS A 70 -6.63 -19.29 6.48
CA HIS A 70 -7.93 -19.85 6.85
C HIS A 70 -7.87 -20.71 8.11
N GLU A 71 -8.96 -20.67 8.88
CA GLU A 71 -9.26 -21.58 9.99
C GLU A 71 -8.22 -21.59 11.12
N THR A 72 -7.20 -22.43 11.02
CA THR A 72 -6.24 -22.69 12.08
C THR A 72 -4.79 -22.56 11.62
N GLU A 73 -4.57 -22.13 10.37
CA GLU A 73 -3.23 -22.02 9.80
C GLU A 73 -3.00 -20.62 9.20
N ASP A 74 -2.00 -19.93 9.75
CA ASP A 74 -1.47 -18.72 9.15
C ASP A 74 -0.83 -19.05 7.80
N ALA A 75 -0.88 -18.10 6.87
CA ALA A 75 -0.01 -18.18 5.71
C ALA A 75 1.45 -18.08 6.18
N PRO A 76 2.38 -18.78 5.53
CA PRO A 76 3.80 -18.61 5.78
C PRO A 76 4.23 -17.17 5.46
N GLU A 77 5.35 -16.74 6.05
CA GLU A 77 5.97 -15.48 5.62
C GLU A 77 6.47 -15.62 4.18
N LEU A 78 6.06 -14.66 3.35
CA LEU A 78 6.37 -14.57 1.94
C LEU A 78 7.17 -13.32 1.68
N THR A 79 8.16 -13.44 0.80
CA THR A 79 9.08 -12.35 0.51
C THR A 79 9.01 -12.01 -0.98
N MET A 80 8.88 -10.72 -1.28
CA MET A 80 8.96 -10.20 -2.64
C MET A 80 10.07 -9.16 -2.72
N THR A 81 10.71 -9.04 -3.88
CA THR A 81 11.64 -7.94 -4.14
C THR A 81 10.96 -6.95 -5.07
N VAL A 82 10.89 -5.70 -4.64
CA VAL A 82 10.34 -4.60 -5.45
C VAL A 82 11.49 -3.71 -5.87
N ASP A 83 11.67 -3.54 -7.17
CA ASP A 83 12.64 -2.63 -7.76
C ASP A 83 12.00 -1.28 -8.05
N VAL A 84 12.42 -0.25 -7.32
CA VAL A 84 11.87 1.12 -7.47
C VAL A 84 12.10 1.70 -8.87
N THR A 85 13.10 1.22 -9.62
CA THR A 85 13.41 1.71 -10.96
C THR A 85 12.73 0.93 -12.08
N ALA A 86 12.36 -0.33 -11.84
CA ALA A 86 11.71 -1.18 -12.82
C ALA A 86 10.21 -1.34 -12.60
N ASP A 87 9.77 -1.39 -11.34
CA ASP A 87 8.39 -1.75 -10.95
C ASP A 87 7.54 -0.52 -10.56
N LEU A 88 8.18 0.62 -10.28
CA LEU A 88 7.50 1.87 -9.88
C LEU A 88 7.70 2.99 -10.91
N GLU A 89 7.07 4.15 -10.68
CA GLU A 89 7.11 5.32 -11.58
C GLU A 89 8.51 5.99 -11.73
N GLY A 90 9.57 5.37 -11.23
CA GLY A 90 10.95 5.82 -11.32
C GLY A 90 11.60 6.08 -9.95
N PRO A 91 12.86 6.55 -9.94
CA PRO A 91 13.59 6.80 -8.69
C PRO A 91 12.89 7.87 -7.85
N GLY A 92 12.69 7.58 -6.57
CA GLY A 92 12.00 8.46 -5.64
C GLY A 92 11.90 7.84 -4.25
N LEU A 93 11.42 8.62 -3.28
CA LEU A 93 11.04 8.13 -1.96
C LEU A 93 9.56 7.74 -2.00
N TYR A 94 9.21 6.55 -1.55
CA TYR A 94 7.84 6.03 -1.57
C TYR A 94 7.41 5.62 -0.17
N ASP A 95 6.20 5.99 0.23
CA ASP A 95 5.49 5.34 1.33
C ASP A 95 4.99 3.96 0.85
N VAL A 96 5.07 2.96 1.73
CA VAL A 96 4.72 1.57 1.44
C VAL A 96 3.58 1.14 2.33
N PHE A 97 2.51 0.63 1.73
CA PHE A 97 1.33 0.16 2.43
C PHE A 97 1.04 -1.30 2.10
N LEU A 98 0.67 -2.07 3.12
CA LEU A 98 0.03 -3.37 2.92
C LEU A 98 -1.46 -3.21 2.79
N ARG A 99 -2.02 -3.76 1.71
CA ARG A 99 -3.47 -3.77 1.50
C ARG A 99 -4.02 -5.17 1.65
N PHE A 100 -4.92 -5.34 2.62
CA PHE A 100 -5.59 -6.60 2.91
C PHE A 100 -7.10 -6.41 3.01
N VAL A 101 -7.82 -7.51 2.82
CA VAL A 101 -9.27 -7.54 2.67
C VAL A 101 -9.87 -8.54 3.66
N MET A 102 -10.98 -8.13 4.26
CA MET A 102 -11.77 -8.98 5.14
C MET A 102 -13.29 -8.74 4.96
N PRO A 103 -14.15 -9.72 5.24
CA PRO A 103 -15.60 -9.56 5.26
C PRO A 103 -16.05 -8.40 6.15
N ALA A 104 -16.99 -7.61 5.65
CA ALA A 104 -17.57 -6.48 6.35
C ALA A 104 -18.37 -6.89 7.60
N SER A 105 -18.76 -8.17 7.70
CA SER A 105 -19.44 -8.74 8.87
C SER A 105 -18.56 -8.84 10.11
N PHE A 106 -17.23 -8.68 10.00
CA PHE A 106 -16.27 -8.94 11.07
C PHE A 106 -15.96 -7.74 11.96
N GLY A 107 -16.98 -6.95 12.29
CA GLY A 107 -16.86 -5.58 12.78
C GLY A 107 -15.89 -5.26 13.94
N GLN A 108 -15.22 -6.21 14.61
CA GLN A 108 -14.16 -5.99 15.61
C GLN A 108 -13.16 -7.16 15.83
N ASP A 109 -13.20 -8.25 15.04
CA ASP A 109 -12.29 -9.38 15.28
C ASP A 109 -10.87 -9.05 14.80
N ASN A 110 -9.83 -9.61 15.43
CA ASN A 110 -8.44 -9.33 15.05
C ASN A 110 -8.06 -10.07 13.76
N HIS A 111 -8.44 -9.50 12.62
CA HIS A 111 -8.07 -9.98 11.28
C HIS A 111 -6.90 -9.14 10.78
N GLY A 112 -5.75 -9.77 10.56
CA GLY A 112 -4.56 -9.00 10.25
C GLY A 112 -3.63 -9.60 9.21
N ALA A 113 -2.89 -8.68 8.61
CA ALA A 113 -1.71 -8.98 7.83
C ALA A 113 -0.50 -8.41 8.58
N ALA A 114 0.65 -9.03 8.41
CA ALA A 114 1.91 -8.48 8.88
C ALA A 114 2.85 -8.21 7.71
N GLY A 115 3.73 -7.23 7.85
CA GLY A 115 4.82 -7.07 6.90
C GLY A 115 5.99 -6.28 7.41
N ALA A 116 7.05 -6.29 6.61
CA ALA A 116 8.31 -5.63 6.90
C ALA A 116 9.01 -5.20 5.62
N ILE A 117 9.88 -4.20 5.75
CA ILE A 117 10.80 -3.74 4.72
C ILE A 117 12.21 -4.23 5.06
N GLY A 118 12.89 -4.83 4.08
CA GLY A 118 14.25 -5.33 4.23
C GLY A 118 14.35 -6.44 5.27
N SER A 119 15.15 -6.19 6.30
CA SER A 119 15.39 -7.12 7.42
C SER A 119 14.67 -6.70 8.71
N ASP A 120 13.76 -5.72 8.62
CA ASP A 120 13.05 -5.23 9.79
C ASP A 120 12.07 -6.30 10.33
N PRO A 121 11.72 -6.26 11.63
CA PRO A 121 10.70 -7.15 12.17
C PRO A 121 9.33 -6.92 11.51
N LEU A 122 8.55 -7.99 11.35
CA LEU A 122 7.16 -7.90 10.91
C LEU A 122 6.33 -7.01 11.85
N ILE A 123 5.60 -6.07 11.27
CA ILE A 123 4.63 -5.21 11.93
C ILE A 123 3.24 -5.79 11.67
N GLU A 124 2.47 -6.05 12.72
CA GLU A 124 1.10 -6.57 12.61
C GLU A 124 0.09 -5.42 12.40
N PHE A 125 -0.77 -5.58 11.40
CA PHE A 125 -1.86 -4.68 11.09
C PHE A 125 -3.16 -5.44 11.21
N VAL A 126 -4.05 -4.95 12.08
CA VAL A 126 -5.37 -5.54 12.27
C VAL A 126 -6.42 -4.59 11.71
N GLY A 127 -7.39 -5.11 10.97
CA GLY A 127 -8.54 -4.35 10.50
C GLY A 127 -9.54 -4.11 11.64
N GLY A 128 -9.96 -2.86 11.83
CA GLY A 128 -10.96 -2.50 12.85
C GLY A 128 -10.61 -1.23 13.63
N PRO A 129 -11.46 -0.79 14.57
CA PRO A 129 -11.31 0.50 15.25
C PRO A 129 -10.10 0.61 16.18
N SER A 130 -9.47 -0.52 16.53
CA SER A 130 -8.31 -0.61 17.43
C SER A 130 -7.07 -1.25 16.80
N GLY A 131 -7.19 -1.74 15.56
CA GLY A 131 -6.08 -2.35 14.84
C GLY A 131 -5.39 -1.28 13.99
N GLY A 132 -4.06 -1.29 13.93
CA GLY A 132 -3.25 -0.24 13.29
C GLY A 132 -3.47 -0.04 11.78
N ALA A 133 -4.48 -0.67 11.17
CA ALA A 133 -4.83 -0.52 9.77
C ALA A 133 -6.01 0.46 9.58
N THR A 134 -5.92 1.29 8.54
CA THR A 134 -6.98 2.23 8.16
C THR A 134 -7.94 1.56 7.17
N GLN A 135 -9.25 1.61 7.44
CA GLN A 135 -10.24 1.19 6.44
C GLN A 135 -10.27 2.20 5.29
N ILE A 136 -9.98 1.73 4.07
CA ILE A 136 -9.90 2.61 2.89
C ILE A 136 -11.16 2.57 2.03
N ALA A 137 -11.82 1.41 1.93
CA ALA A 137 -13.03 1.27 1.12
C ALA A 137 -13.86 0.02 1.51
N PRO A 138 -15.19 0.14 1.63
CA PRO A 138 -16.08 -1.00 1.52
C PRO A 138 -16.33 -1.39 0.05
N PHE A 139 -16.39 -2.68 -0.26
CA PHE A 139 -16.80 -3.16 -1.59
C PHE A 139 -17.57 -4.49 -1.49
N GLY A 140 -18.84 -4.47 -1.89
CA GLY A 140 -19.71 -5.64 -1.74
C GLY A 140 -19.79 -6.11 -0.27
N PRO A 141 -19.56 -7.41 0.01
CA PRO A 141 -19.54 -7.94 1.37
C PRO A 141 -18.18 -7.76 2.08
N TRP A 142 -17.24 -6.99 1.51
CA TRP A 142 -15.86 -6.88 1.99
C TRP A 142 -15.49 -5.45 2.39
N ASN A 143 -14.46 -5.33 3.21
CA ASN A 143 -13.79 -4.11 3.59
C ASN A 143 -12.30 -4.25 3.29
N ALA A 144 -11.72 -3.27 2.62
CA ALA A 144 -10.28 -3.16 2.40
C ALA A 144 -9.64 -2.27 3.46
N TYR A 145 -8.48 -2.69 3.94
CA TYR A 145 -7.67 -2.02 4.97
C TYR A 145 -6.24 -1.82 4.47
N GLU A 146 -5.61 -0.74 4.93
CA GLU A 146 -4.21 -0.46 4.67
C GLU A 146 -3.42 -0.28 5.97
N GLY A 147 -2.27 -0.96 6.05
CA GLY A 147 -1.26 -0.77 7.08
C GLY A 147 -0.03 -0.08 6.51
N ASP A 148 0.48 0.95 7.20
CA ASP A 148 1.68 1.69 6.82
C ASP A 148 2.94 0.95 7.29
N LEU A 149 3.78 0.51 6.34
CA LEU A 149 5.06 -0.15 6.60
C LEU A 149 6.22 0.84 6.75
N GLY A 150 6.04 2.10 6.34
CA GLY A 150 7.09 3.12 6.27
C GLY A 150 7.54 3.41 4.84
N THR A 151 8.80 3.83 4.69
CA THR A 151 9.29 4.41 3.42
C THR A 151 10.47 3.67 2.80
N VAL A 152 10.53 3.63 1.47
CA VAL A 152 11.68 3.11 0.70
C VAL A 152 12.16 4.10 -0.35
N PHE A 153 13.46 4.11 -0.65
CA PHE A 153 14.07 4.96 -1.68
C PHE A 153 14.79 4.18 -2.80
N SER A 154 14.94 2.88 -2.62
CA SER A 154 15.65 1.97 -3.51
C SER A 154 14.96 0.62 -3.54
N SER A 155 15.37 -0.24 -4.47
CA SER A 155 14.92 -1.62 -4.52
C SER A 155 15.01 -2.26 -3.14
N SER A 156 13.88 -2.79 -2.67
CA SER A 156 13.70 -3.26 -1.32
C SER A 156 13.00 -4.60 -1.33
N THR A 157 13.38 -5.44 -0.39
CA THR A 157 12.68 -6.68 -0.12
C THR A 157 11.50 -6.36 0.80
N ILE A 158 10.30 -6.84 0.48
CA ILE A 158 9.11 -6.71 1.31
C ILE A 158 8.73 -8.12 1.78
N SER A 159 8.68 -8.32 3.08
CA SER A 159 8.14 -9.53 3.69
C SER A 159 6.70 -9.29 4.08
N VAL A 160 5.83 -10.28 3.85
CA VAL A 160 4.41 -10.23 4.17
C VAL A 160 3.95 -11.57 4.74
N ARG A 161 2.94 -11.53 5.61
CA ARG A 161 2.27 -12.70 6.17
C ARG A 161 0.80 -12.40 6.32
N MET A 162 -0.05 -13.39 6.06
CA MET A 162 -1.48 -13.31 6.38
C MET A 162 -1.77 -14.21 7.56
N ASP A 163 -2.38 -13.66 8.60
CA ASP A 163 -2.76 -14.44 9.77
C ASP A 163 -4.16 -15.04 9.58
N HIS A 164 -4.37 -16.26 10.06
CA HIS A 164 -5.71 -16.84 10.15
C HIS A 164 -6.53 -16.15 11.22
N SER A 165 -7.85 -16.21 11.09
CA SER A 165 -8.75 -15.60 12.07
C SER A 165 -10.02 -16.43 12.22
N GLY A 166 -9.94 -17.47 13.04
CA GLY A 166 -11.05 -18.39 13.22
C GLY A 166 -11.50 -19.00 11.88
N PRO A 167 -12.78 -19.42 11.74
CA PRO A 167 -13.22 -20.32 10.67
C PRO A 167 -13.37 -19.66 9.29
N GLN A 168 -12.78 -18.49 9.07
CA GLN A 168 -13.03 -17.64 7.91
C GLN A 168 -11.73 -17.29 7.20
N ARG A 169 -11.86 -16.93 5.92
CA ARG A 169 -10.73 -16.64 5.04
C ARG A 169 -10.36 -15.17 5.14
N ASN A 170 -9.07 -14.92 5.09
CA ASN A 170 -8.42 -13.62 5.15
C ASN A 170 -7.53 -13.49 3.92
N TRP A 171 -7.51 -12.31 3.29
CA TRP A 171 -6.75 -12.11 2.06
C TRP A 171 -5.82 -10.91 2.15
N LEU A 172 -4.55 -11.14 1.84
CA LEU A 172 -3.62 -10.07 1.49
C LEU A 172 -3.59 -9.95 -0.04
N GLU A 173 -3.77 -8.73 -0.53
CA GLU A 173 -4.08 -8.48 -1.93
C GLU A 173 -2.91 -7.84 -2.68
N SER A 174 -2.31 -6.80 -2.11
CA SER A 174 -1.27 -6.03 -2.81
C SER A 174 -0.39 -5.26 -1.84
N VAL A 175 0.80 -4.88 -2.31
CA VAL A 175 1.63 -3.86 -1.70
C VAL A 175 1.48 -2.57 -2.51
N ARG A 176 1.07 -1.48 -1.87
CA ARG A 176 0.88 -0.19 -2.51
C ARG A 176 2.06 0.72 -2.23
N PHE A 177 2.50 1.44 -3.26
CA PHE A 177 3.55 2.45 -3.18
C PHE A 177 2.96 3.80 -3.55
N SER A 178 3.19 4.80 -2.68
CA SER A 178 2.79 6.18 -2.90
C SER A 178 4.04 7.05 -2.94
N LEU A 179 4.30 7.72 -4.06
CA LEU A 179 5.47 8.59 -4.18
C LEU A 179 5.36 9.80 -3.24
N ILE A 180 6.40 10.02 -2.45
CA ILE A 180 6.57 11.22 -1.64
C ILE A 180 7.23 12.30 -2.50
N PRO A 181 6.55 13.43 -2.79
CA PRO A 181 7.12 14.50 -3.58
C PRO A 181 8.38 15.07 -2.90
N GLU A 182 9.48 15.20 -3.65
CA GLU A 182 10.71 15.77 -3.08
C GLU A 182 10.49 17.21 -2.57
N PRO A 183 11.11 17.60 -1.43
CA PRO A 183 11.03 18.97 -0.89
C PRO A 183 11.51 20.05 -1.88
N THR A 184 12.46 19.70 -2.75
CA THR A 184 13.00 20.54 -3.82
C THR A 184 11.96 20.86 -4.88
N THR A 185 11.12 19.89 -5.26
CA THR A 185 10.01 20.09 -6.20
C THR A 185 9.00 21.07 -5.62
N LEU A 186 8.67 20.92 -4.33
CA LEU A 186 7.82 21.88 -3.60
C LEU A 186 8.45 23.28 -3.54
N GLY A 187 9.75 23.36 -3.23
CA GLY A 187 10.50 24.61 -3.15
C GLY A 187 10.61 25.35 -4.50
N LEU A 188 10.95 24.65 -5.58
CA LEU A 188 11.05 25.21 -6.92
C LEU A 188 9.70 25.65 -7.49
N THR A 189 8.62 24.93 -7.14
CA THR A 189 7.26 25.32 -7.51
C THR A 189 6.85 26.59 -6.78
N ALA A 190 7.14 26.68 -5.47
CA ALA A 190 6.91 27.88 -4.68
C ALA A 190 7.72 29.08 -5.19
N VAL A 191 9.00 28.88 -5.53
CA VAL A 191 9.87 29.93 -6.11
C VAL A 191 9.40 30.32 -7.52
N GLY A 192 9.02 29.37 -8.36
CA GLY A 192 8.47 29.61 -9.69
C GLY A 192 7.18 30.43 -9.63
N ALA A 193 6.26 30.09 -8.72
CA ALA A 193 5.06 30.88 -8.46
C ALA A 193 5.41 32.30 -8.00
N LEU A 194 6.36 32.45 -7.06
CA LEU A 194 6.84 33.76 -6.59
C LEU A 194 7.47 34.62 -7.70
N LEU A 195 8.24 34.01 -8.61
CA LEU A 195 8.85 34.70 -9.75
C LEU A 195 7.80 35.14 -10.79
N MET A 196 6.80 34.30 -11.08
CA MET A 196 5.68 34.67 -11.95
C MET A 196 4.84 35.82 -11.36
N LEU A 197 4.72 35.86 -10.03
CA LEU A 197 4.07 36.96 -9.30
C LEU A 197 4.85 38.27 -9.36
N ARG A 198 6.19 38.20 -9.30
CA ARG A 198 7.06 39.37 -9.41
C ARG A 198 7.03 40.00 -10.80
N ARG A 199 6.89 39.18 -11.85
CA ARG A 199 6.88 39.66 -13.25
C ARG A 199 5.54 40.32 -13.67
N ARG A 200 4.48 40.15 -12.88
CA ARG A 200 3.14 40.75 -13.11
C ARG A 200 2.89 42.02 -12.29
N ARG A 201 3.84 42.45 -11.46
CA ARG A 201 3.84 43.76 -10.79
C ARG A 201 4.70 44.73 -11.58
#